data_AF-A0A3Q4MX14-F1
#
_entry.id   AF-A0A3Q4MX14-F1
#
_cell.length_a   1.000
_cell.length_b   1.000
_cell.length_c   1.000
_cell.angle_alpha   90.00
_cell.angle_beta   90.00
_cell.angle_gamma   90.00
#
_symmetry.space_group_name_H-M   'P 1'
#
loop_
_entity.id
_entity.type
_entity.pdbx_description
1 polymer ?
#
loop_
_entity_poly.entity_id
_entity_poly.type
_entity_poly.pdbx_seq_one_letter_code
_entity_poly.pdbx_strand_id
1 'polypeptide(L)'
;VNFTCMLSLFEQTLSPQAKGLPSFVKADHADDVGLMFGGCFWNGNIKILGKCVKYIPYNTFLFSPNGPGLVSWPPYNRQTQEYMELGPTQTVKQKLRNNRVHFATVTLPLKLRELEAAAKLVPGN
;
A
#
# COMPACT_ATOMS: atom_id res chain seq x y z
N VAL A 1 17.66 15.94 -11.69
CA VAL A 1 17.18 15.57 -10.33
C VAL A 1 16.75 14.13 -10.40
N ASN A 2 17.41 13.21 -9.69
CA ASN A 2 17.03 11.79 -9.65
C ASN A 2 16.04 11.60 -8.50
N PHE A 3 14.81 11.20 -8.83
CA PHE A 3 13.81 10.86 -7.82
C PHE A 3 13.92 9.37 -7.49
N THR A 4 14.13 9.06 -6.22
CA THR A 4 14.09 7.68 -5.72
C THR A 4 12.64 7.33 -5.42
N CYS A 5 12.10 6.34 -6.13
CA CYS A 5 10.78 5.79 -5.85
C CYS A 5 10.89 4.76 -4.72
N MET A 6 9.95 4.75 -3.78
CA MET A 6 9.87 3.79 -2.68
C MET A 6 8.43 3.31 -2.58
N LEU A 7 8.21 2.02 -2.34
CA LEU A 7 6.89 1.41 -2.31
C LEU A 7 6.58 0.85 -0.92
N SER A 8 5.34 1.02 -0.44
CA SER A 8 4.85 0.34 0.76
C SER A 8 3.45 -0.25 0.57
N LEU A 9 3.11 -1.16 1.48
CA LEU A 9 1.77 -1.66 1.72
C LEU A 9 1.41 -1.43 3.18
N PHE A 10 0.32 -0.70 3.42
CA PHE A 10 -0.27 -0.57 4.75
C PHE A 10 -1.40 -1.58 4.91
N GLU A 11 -1.30 -2.46 5.92
CA GLU A 11 -2.33 -3.48 6.21
C GLU A 11 -2.94 -3.34 7.62
N GLN A 12 -2.52 -2.34 8.40
CA GLN A 12 -2.90 -2.25 9.80
C GLN A 12 -4.26 -1.59 9.98
N THR A 13 -5.11 -2.21 10.80
CA THR A 13 -6.33 -1.58 11.30
C THR A 13 -5.96 -0.59 12.41
N LEU A 14 -6.30 0.68 12.25
CA LEU A 14 -6.21 1.65 13.34
C LEU A 14 -7.44 1.48 14.24
N SER A 15 -7.19 1.15 15.52
CA SER A 15 -8.20 0.91 16.58
C SER A 15 -8.94 -0.43 16.52
N PRO A 16 -9.53 -0.88 17.65
CA PRO A 16 -10.59 -1.88 17.61
C PRO A 16 -11.81 -1.22 17.00
N GLN A 17 -11.84 -1.14 15.67
CA GLN A 17 -12.96 -0.70 14.86
C GLN A 17 -13.42 0.74 15.18
N ALA A 18 -13.34 1.63 14.20
CA ALA A 18 -14.31 2.72 14.15
C ALA A 18 -15.68 2.07 14.44
N LYS A 19 -16.31 2.46 15.56
CA LYS A 19 -17.49 1.78 16.14
C LYS A 19 -18.48 1.45 15.02
N GLY A 20 -18.52 0.20 14.55
CA GLY A 20 -19.37 -0.23 13.43
C GLY A 20 -18.71 -1.01 12.28
N LEU A 21 -17.38 -1.09 12.19
CA LEU A 21 -16.73 -1.90 11.14
C LEU A 21 -16.61 -3.39 11.52
N PRO A 22 -16.87 -4.33 10.59
CA PRO A 22 -16.63 -5.76 10.82
C PRO A 22 -15.16 -6.10 11.08
N SER A 23 -14.89 -7.13 11.88
CA SER A 23 -13.52 -7.54 12.27
C SER A 23 -12.65 -8.09 11.13
N PHE A 24 -13.24 -8.43 9.98
CA PHE A 24 -12.49 -8.86 8.80
C PHE A 24 -11.92 -7.66 8.01
N VAL A 25 -12.37 -6.43 8.31
CA VAL A 25 -11.86 -5.21 7.69
C VAL A 25 -10.49 -4.89 8.30
N LYS A 26 -9.47 -4.90 7.43
CA LYS A 26 -8.10 -4.48 7.76
C LYS A 26 -7.99 -2.95 7.61
N ALA A 27 -6.90 -2.45 7.04
CA ALA A 27 -6.79 -1.06 6.60
C ALA A 27 -7.83 -0.74 5.52
N ASP A 28 -8.67 0.25 5.78
CA ASP A 28 -9.57 0.86 4.82
C ASP A 28 -8.90 2.07 4.12
N HIS A 29 -9.58 2.63 3.12
CA HIS A 29 -9.07 3.74 2.35
C HIS A 29 -8.81 4.96 3.25
N ALA A 30 -7.56 5.46 3.21
CA ALA A 30 -7.09 6.63 3.97
C ALA A 30 -6.88 6.41 5.48
N ASP A 31 -6.93 5.17 5.96
CA ASP A 31 -6.55 4.87 7.35
C ASP A 31 -5.10 5.29 7.64
N ASP A 32 -4.19 5.24 6.67
CA ASP A 32 -2.79 5.64 6.86
C ASP A 32 -2.61 7.15 7.12
N VAL A 33 -3.55 8.01 6.70
CA VAL A 33 -3.44 9.48 6.81
C VAL A 33 -3.26 9.92 8.25
N GLY A 34 -4.12 9.42 9.12
CA GLY A 34 -4.09 9.77 10.54
C GLY A 34 -2.80 9.36 11.23
N LEU A 35 -2.18 8.29 10.75
CA LEU A 35 -0.88 7.83 11.21
C LEU A 35 0.25 8.73 10.69
N MET A 36 0.25 9.07 9.40
CA MET A 36 1.29 9.91 8.78
C MET A 36 1.39 11.29 9.42
N PHE A 37 0.27 11.86 9.87
CA PHE A 37 0.22 13.16 10.54
C PHE A 37 0.33 13.10 12.07
N GLY A 38 0.71 11.94 12.62
CA GLY A 38 0.94 11.78 14.05
C GLY A 38 -0.32 11.91 14.90
N GLY A 39 -1.49 11.51 14.37
CA GLY A 39 -2.77 11.53 15.09
C GLY A 39 -2.79 10.74 16.41
N CYS A 40 -1.87 9.79 16.55
CA CYS A 40 -1.53 9.11 17.80
C CYS A 40 -1.04 10.04 18.93
N PHE A 41 -0.39 11.14 18.58
CA PHE A 41 0.25 12.08 19.50
C PHE A 41 -0.55 13.38 19.66
N TRP A 42 -1.73 13.48 19.00
CA TRP A 42 -2.60 14.64 19.16
C TRP A 42 -3.20 14.66 20.56
N ASN A 43 -3.16 15.84 21.19
CA ASN A 43 -3.68 16.04 22.54
C ASN A 43 -5.08 16.66 22.55
N GLY A 44 -5.88 16.41 21.50
CA GLY A 44 -7.23 16.95 21.31
C GLY A 44 -8.36 15.91 21.38
N ASN A 45 -9.56 16.30 20.95
CA ASN A 45 -10.76 15.45 20.95
C ASN A 45 -10.72 14.33 19.89
N ILE A 46 -9.82 14.44 18.91
CA ILE A 46 -9.60 13.43 17.86
C ILE A 46 -8.31 12.71 18.21
N LYS A 47 -8.44 11.52 18.80
CA LYS A 47 -7.33 10.62 19.07
C LYS A 47 -7.52 9.38 18.24
N ILE A 48 -6.49 9.01 17.48
CA ILE A 48 -6.46 7.73 16.82
C ILE A 48 -6.07 6.70 17.88
N LEU A 49 -7.09 6.01 18.39
CA LEU A 49 -6.92 4.97 19.39
C LEU A 49 -6.32 3.76 18.68
N GLY A 50 -5.11 3.30 19.00
CA GLY A 50 -4.52 2.17 18.29
C GLY A 50 -3.10 1.90 18.74
N LYS A 51 -2.55 0.73 18.35
CA LYS A 51 -1.10 0.51 18.49
C LYS A 51 -0.42 1.50 17.56
N CYS A 52 0.04 2.61 18.12
CA CYS A 52 0.96 3.51 17.46
C CYS A 52 2.28 2.76 17.31
N VAL A 53 2.39 1.98 16.23
CA VAL A 53 3.68 1.39 15.85
C VAL A 53 4.62 2.58 15.66
N LYS A 54 5.91 2.40 15.97
CA LYS A 54 6.92 3.42 15.70
C LYS A 54 7.04 3.58 14.19
N TYR A 55 6.16 4.38 13.63
CA TYR A 55 6.17 4.72 12.24
C TYR A 55 7.18 5.84 12.03
N ILE A 56 7.71 5.81 10.82
CA ILE A 56 8.68 6.73 10.28
C ILE A 56 8.10 8.14 10.43
N PRO A 57 8.73 9.04 11.19
CA PRO A 57 8.16 10.35 11.46
C PRO A 57 8.00 11.14 10.16
N TYR A 58 6.94 11.95 10.03
CA TYR A 58 6.62 12.73 8.82
C TYR A 58 7.83 13.45 8.20
N ASN A 59 8.72 13.98 9.05
CA ASN A 59 9.94 14.67 8.64
C ASN A 59 10.94 13.81 7.86
N THR A 60 10.94 12.48 8.02
CA THR A 60 11.81 11.56 7.29
C THR A 60 11.27 11.21 5.90
N PHE A 61 9.94 11.26 5.66
CA PHE A 61 9.39 11.07 4.32
C PHE A 61 9.83 12.14 3.31
N LEU A 62 10.19 13.33 3.78
CA LEU A 62 10.66 14.43 2.93
C LEU A 62 12.12 14.25 2.44
N PHE A 63 12.92 13.38 3.07
CA PHE A 63 14.36 13.25 2.78
C PHE A 63 14.80 11.80 2.57
N SER A 64 14.40 10.89 3.45
CA SER A 64 14.63 9.44 3.40
C SER A 64 13.90 8.82 4.58
N PRO A 65 13.00 7.84 4.38
CA PRO A 65 12.29 7.19 5.48
C PRO A 65 13.20 6.26 6.31
N ASN A 66 14.49 6.15 5.96
CA ASN A 66 15.47 5.41 6.74
C ASN A 66 15.99 6.22 7.92
N GLY A 67 16.16 5.57 9.08
CA GLY A 67 16.71 6.20 10.27
C GLY A 67 17.23 5.19 11.29
N PRO A 68 17.98 5.63 12.31
CA PRO A 68 18.52 4.74 13.34
C PRO A 68 17.42 3.94 14.04
N GLY A 69 17.60 2.62 14.13
CA GLY A 69 16.64 1.72 14.80
C GLY A 69 15.39 1.37 13.99
N LEU A 70 15.31 1.76 12.71
CA LEU A 70 14.24 1.38 11.78
C LEU A 70 14.71 0.29 10.80
N VAL A 71 13.77 -0.48 10.27
CA VAL A 71 14.05 -1.42 9.18
C VAL A 71 14.37 -0.61 7.92
N SER A 72 15.46 -0.96 7.24
CA SER A 72 15.85 -0.30 6.00
C SER A 72 14.77 -0.47 4.95
N TRP A 73 14.26 0.65 4.45
CA TRP A 73 13.31 0.73 3.36
C TRP A 73 14.07 0.83 2.02
N PRO A 74 14.01 -0.21 1.18
CA PRO A 74 14.75 -0.24 -0.07
C PRO A 74 14.10 0.66 -1.13
N PRO A 75 14.90 1.27 -2.02
CA PRO A 75 14.38 1.93 -3.20
C PRO A 75 13.65 0.91 -4.09
N TYR A 76 12.53 1.33 -4.67
CA TYR A 76 11.78 0.50 -5.59
C TYR A 76 12.61 0.27 -6.87
N ASN A 77 12.86 -1.00 -7.13
CA ASN A 77 13.58 -1.47 -8.31
C ASN A 77 12.64 -2.34 -9.16
N ARG A 78 12.66 -2.18 -10.49
CA ARG A 78 11.73 -2.91 -11.37
C ARG A 78 12.01 -4.41 -11.43
N GLN A 79 13.26 -4.83 -11.19
CA GLN A 79 13.67 -6.24 -11.21
C GLN A 79 13.32 -6.94 -9.89
N THR A 80 13.64 -6.35 -8.74
CA THR A 80 13.38 -6.95 -7.42
C THR A 80 11.96 -6.68 -6.92
N GLN A 81 11.37 -5.54 -7.32
CA GLN A 81 10.05 -5.07 -6.92
C GLN A 81 9.85 -5.08 -5.40
N GLU A 82 10.87 -4.63 -4.69
CA GLU A 82 10.87 -4.56 -3.22
C GLU A 82 9.93 -3.48 -2.70
N TYR A 83 9.25 -3.77 -1.60
CA TYR A 83 8.38 -2.85 -0.91
C TYR A 83 8.41 -3.11 0.60
N MET A 84 8.07 -2.08 1.38
CA MET A 84 7.92 -2.19 2.83
C MET A 84 6.48 -2.54 3.19
N GLU A 85 6.27 -3.64 3.90
CA GLU A 85 4.99 -3.92 4.55
C GLU A 85 4.95 -3.25 5.92
N LEU A 86 3.99 -2.34 6.07
CA LEU A 86 3.75 -1.52 7.24
C LEU A 86 2.69 -2.18 8.13
N GLY A 87 3.10 -3.23 8.85
CA GLY A 87 2.30 -3.91 9.87
C GLY A 87 2.79 -3.63 11.31
N PRO A 88 2.37 -4.46 12.30
CA PRO A 88 2.93 -4.41 13.65
C PRO A 88 4.46 -4.53 13.69
N THR A 89 5.01 -5.28 12.73
CA THR A 89 6.45 -5.36 12.44
C THR A 89 6.68 -4.94 11.00
N GLN A 90 7.64 -4.05 10.78
CA GLN A 90 8.06 -3.63 9.45
C GLN A 90 8.85 -4.76 8.79
N THR A 91 8.48 -5.14 7.56
CA THR A 91 9.20 -6.17 6.81
C THR A 91 9.35 -5.78 5.35
N VAL A 92 10.48 -6.11 4.75
CA VAL A 92 10.69 -5.95 3.30
C VAL A 92 10.15 -7.19 2.61
N LYS A 93 9.31 -6.98 1.61
CA LYS A 93 8.74 -8.01 0.74
C LYS A 93 8.98 -7.65 -0.71
N GLN A 94 8.68 -8.58 -1.61
CA GLN A 94 8.88 -8.42 -3.04
C GLN A 94 7.58 -8.69 -3.80
N LYS A 95 7.47 -8.11 -5.00
CA LYS A 95 6.44 -8.47 -5.99
C LYS A 95 5.01 -8.30 -5.44
N LEU A 96 4.71 -7.11 -4.92
CA LEU A 96 3.42 -6.76 -4.31
C LEU A 96 2.24 -7.14 -5.23
N ARG A 97 1.40 -8.07 -4.76
CA ARG A 97 0.19 -8.55 -5.46
C ARG A 97 0.44 -8.93 -6.93
N ASN A 98 1.62 -9.46 -7.25
CA ASN A 98 2.11 -9.66 -8.62
C ASN A 98 1.10 -10.33 -9.55
N ASN A 99 0.43 -11.40 -9.11
CA ASN A 99 -0.56 -12.11 -9.94
C ASN A 99 -1.74 -11.20 -10.32
N ARG A 100 -2.20 -10.34 -9.41
CA ARG A 100 -3.29 -9.39 -9.68
C ARG A 100 -2.82 -8.25 -10.58
N VAL A 101 -1.61 -7.74 -10.35
CA VAL A 101 -0.99 -6.73 -11.21
C VAL A 101 -0.84 -7.26 -12.62
N HIS A 102 -0.23 -8.44 -12.79
CA HIS A 102 -0.07 -9.11 -14.09
C HIS A 102 -1.42 -9.36 -14.77
N PHE A 103 -2.42 -9.84 -14.02
CA PHE A 103 -3.75 -10.03 -14.56
C PHE A 103 -4.32 -8.71 -15.12
N ALA A 104 -4.28 -7.63 -14.33
CA ALA A 104 -4.85 -6.34 -14.72
C ALA A 104 -4.10 -5.66 -15.89
N THR A 105 -2.77 -5.79 -15.95
CA THR A 105 -1.94 -5.05 -16.93
C THR A 105 -1.59 -5.86 -18.18
N VAL A 106 -1.63 -7.19 -18.11
CA VAL A 106 -1.23 -8.08 -19.21
C VAL A 106 -2.41 -8.95 -19.65
N THR A 107 -2.92 -9.80 -18.75
CA THR A 107 -3.90 -10.83 -19.13
C THR A 107 -5.22 -10.22 -19.58
N LEU A 108 -5.77 -9.28 -18.81
CA LEU A 108 -7.07 -8.67 -19.10
C LEU A 108 -7.08 -7.90 -20.43
N PRO A 109 -6.11 -7.00 -20.72
CA PRO A 109 -6.05 -6.32 -22.01
C PRO A 109 -5.90 -7.27 -23.21
N LEU A 110 -5.12 -8.35 -23.07
CA LEU A 110 -4.97 -9.35 -24.12
C LEU A 110 -6.31 -10.06 -24.41
N LYS A 111 -7.01 -10.50 -23.36
CA LYS A 111 -8.32 -11.16 -23.51
C LYS A 111 -9.37 -10.24 -24.14
N LEU A 112 -9.38 -8.97 -23.78
CA LEU A 112 -10.29 -8.01 -24.40
C LEU A 112 -10.04 -7.87 -25.92
N ARG A 113 -8.77 -7.81 -26.35
CA ARG A 113 -8.42 -7.76 -27.78
C ARG A 113 -8.79 -9.05 -28.52
N GLU A 114 -8.57 -10.21 -27.90
CA GLU A 114 -8.99 -11.51 -28.46
C GLU A 114 -10.51 -11.56 -28.67
N LEU A 115 -11.29 -11.11 -27.67
CA LEU A 115 -12.75 -11.06 -27.75
C LEU A 115 -13.22 -10.08 -28.82
N GLU A 116 -12.61 -8.89 -28.92
CA GLU A 116 -12.93 -7.90 -29.96
C GLU A 116 -12.63 -8.44 -31.37
N ALA A 117 -11.48 -9.11 -31.54
CA ALA A 117 -11.12 -9.72 -32.82
C ALA A 117 -12.07 -10.86 -33.19
N ALA A 118 -12.42 -11.73 -32.24
CA ALA A 118 -13.37 -12.81 -32.45
C ALA A 118 -14.76 -12.28 -32.83
N ALA A 119 -15.23 -11.21 -32.17
CA ALA A 119 -16.51 -10.58 -32.48
C ALA A 119 -16.55 -10.00 -33.90
N LYS A 120 -15.43 -9.47 -34.42
CA LYS A 120 -15.31 -8.99 -35.80
C LYS A 120 -15.32 -10.11 -36.85
N LEU A 121 -15.00 -11.34 -36.46
CA LEU A 121 -14.92 -12.51 -37.34
C LEU A 121 -16.23 -13.30 -37.43
N VAL A 122 -17.24 -12.97 -36.63
CA VAL A 122 -18.58 -13.55 -36.76
C VAL A 122 -19.39 -12.65 -37.71
N PRO A 123 -19.56 -13.02 -39.00
CA PRO A 123 -20.45 -12.27 -39.89
C PRO A 123 -21.87 -12.33 -39.36
N GLY A 124 -22.58 -11.20 -39.40
CA GLY A 124 -23.95 -11.05 -38.92
C GLY A 124 -24.91 -12.04 -39.59
N ASN A 125 -25.83 -12.56 -38.79
CA ASN A 125 -27.01 -13.32 -39.24
C ASN A 125 -28.02 -12.37 -39.90
#